data_AF-A0A9E4M5C1-F1
#
_entry.id   AF-A0A9E4M5C1-F1
#
_cell.length_a   1.000
_cell.length_b   1.000
_cell.length_c   1.000
_cell.angle_alpha   90.00
_cell.angle_beta   90.00
_cell.angle_gamma   90.00
#
_symmetry.space_group_name_H-M   'P 1'
#
loop_
_entity.id
_entity.type
_entity.pdbx_description
1 polymer ?
#
loop_
_entity_poly.entity_id
_entity_poly.type
_entity_poly.pdbx_seq_one_letter_code
_entity_poly.pdbx_strand_id
1 'polypeptide(L)'
;MNRPSRLLVFSLAAALASVGSAACAGDDDTALVTTTSRVVTTAAPTTTAAEPVETTTTAAPTTTAAEPVEDVQTSPLESGEIEFQRVRQVPTRDGNLVFLEIPAGDYTDIDLQNLVLSVYEEWDDLYELHVVDNGDVVDVLVKAEEERTPEEKELLDRHYLVSLLEGSVLRFQGPFANLEGFIIGS
;
A
#
# COMPACT_ATOMS: atom_id res chain seq x y z
N MET A 1 12.26 -47.94 -34.38
CA MET A 1 12.60 -47.10 -35.55
C MET A 1 13.31 -45.85 -35.06
N ASN A 2 14.54 -45.66 -35.54
CA ASN A 2 15.39 -44.49 -35.36
C ASN A 2 14.74 -43.23 -35.96
N ARG A 3 14.90 -42.07 -35.32
CA ARG A 3 15.94 -41.09 -35.70
C ARG A 3 16.10 -39.93 -34.70
N PRO A 4 17.28 -39.27 -34.68
CA PRO A 4 17.80 -38.49 -33.56
C PRO A 4 17.97 -36.98 -33.85
N SER A 5 18.37 -36.24 -32.81
CA SER A 5 19.29 -35.08 -32.77
C SER A 5 19.13 -33.91 -33.74
N ARG A 6 18.86 -32.72 -33.17
CA ARG A 6 19.53 -31.41 -33.39
C ARG A 6 19.32 -30.60 -32.11
N LEU A 7 20.25 -30.37 -31.19
CA LEU A 7 21.57 -29.69 -31.26
C LEU A 7 21.48 -28.31 -31.92
N LEU A 8 21.25 -27.29 -31.10
CA LEU A 8 21.70 -25.92 -31.32
C LEU A 8 22.18 -25.36 -29.97
N VAL A 9 23.49 -25.46 -29.78
CA VAL A 9 24.28 -24.70 -28.80
C VAL A 9 24.95 -23.59 -29.58
N PHE A 10 24.71 -22.32 -29.21
CA PHE A 10 25.60 -21.17 -29.40
C PHE A 10 25.14 -20.11 -28.38
N SER A 11 25.74 -20.04 -27.18
CA SER A 11 26.97 -19.30 -26.85
C SER A 11 26.90 -17.78 -27.08
N LEU A 12 27.09 -17.07 -25.96
CA LEU A 12 28.04 -15.96 -25.78
C LEU A 12 27.58 -14.54 -26.16
N ALA A 13 27.32 -13.71 -25.14
CA ALA A 13 28.08 -12.48 -24.89
C ALA A 13 27.74 -11.90 -23.50
N ALA A 14 28.70 -12.03 -22.58
CA ALA A 14 28.81 -11.22 -21.37
C ALA A 14 29.70 -10.01 -21.67
N ALA A 15 29.35 -8.82 -21.15
CA ALA A 15 30.19 -7.62 -20.94
C ALA A 15 29.28 -6.37 -20.87
N LEU A 16 29.53 -5.30 -20.12
CA LEU A 16 30.38 -4.93 -18.99
C LEU A 16 30.05 -3.45 -18.70
N ALA A 17 30.34 -2.97 -17.49
CA ALA A 17 30.58 -1.57 -17.10
C ALA A 17 29.34 -0.66 -16.90
N SER A 18 29.27 0.25 -15.92
CA SER A 18 30.17 0.60 -14.79
C SER A 18 29.47 1.65 -13.90
N VAL A 19 29.56 1.42 -12.58
CA VAL A 19 29.88 2.34 -11.47
C VAL A 19 29.78 3.85 -11.70
N GLY A 20 29.01 4.53 -10.84
CA GLY A 20 29.10 5.96 -10.60
C GLY A 20 28.63 6.34 -9.19
N SER A 21 29.51 6.21 -8.20
CA SER A 21 29.33 6.77 -6.86
C SER A 21 29.82 8.22 -6.87
N ALA A 22 28.94 9.18 -6.58
CA ALA A 22 29.34 10.54 -6.23
C ALA A 22 29.03 10.77 -4.75
N ALA A 23 30.04 10.58 -3.93
CA ALA A 23 30.07 11.04 -2.55
C ALA A 23 30.25 12.56 -2.56
N CYS A 24 29.23 13.31 -2.12
CA CYS A 24 29.46 14.67 -1.62
C CYS A 24 29.76 14.55 -0.13
N ALA A 25 31.05 14.45 0.17
CA ALA A 25 31.59 14.85 1.46
C ALA A 25 31.74 16.39 1.46
N GLY A 26 31.31 17.01 2.54
CA GLY A 26 31.50 18.42 2.82
C GLY A 26 30.47 18.84 3.86
N ASP A 27 30.79 19.52 4.94
CA ASP A 27 32.06 19.90 5.54
C ASP A 27 31.68 20.17 7.00
N ASP A 28 32.56 19.80 7.93
CA ASP A 28 32.41 20.07 9.36
C ASP A 28 32.41 21.60 9.57
N ASP A 29 31.27 22.19 9.97
CA ASP A 29 31.28 23.51 10.58
C ASP A 29 30.72 23.45 12.00
N THR A 30 31.66 23.25 12.91
CA THR A 30 31.48 23.39 14.35
C THR A 30 31.27 24.87 14.68
N ALA A 31 30.02 25.33 14.69
CA ALA A 31 29.68 26.69 15.14
C ALA A 31 28.98 26.68 16.51
N LEU A 32 29.81 26.96 17.52
CA LEU A 32 29.54 27.63 18.80
C LEU A 32 28.09 27.80 19.30
N VAL A 33 27.86 27.24 20.49
CA VAL A 33 26.81 27.61 21.44
C VAL A 33 26.77 29.12 21.66
N THR A 34 25.60 29.75 21.46
CA THR A 34 25.26 31.03 22.09
C THR A 34 23.84 30.97 22.64
N THR A 35 23.75 30.74 23.94
CA THR A 35 22.55 30.93 24.75
C THR A 35 22.30 32.43 24.88
N THR A 36 21.18 32.94 24.34
CA THR A 36 20.67 34.26 24.72
C THR A 36 19.25 34.10 25.23
N SER A 37 19.10 34.26 26.55
CA SER A 37 17.80 34.44 27.20
C SER A 37 17.25 35.81 26.83
N ARG A 38 15.99 35.89 26.39
CA ARG A 38 15.25 37.16 26.35
C ARG A 38 13.91 36.99 27.04
N VAL A 39 13.75 37.74 28.13
CA VAL A 39 12.56 37.84 28.96
C VAL A 39 11.72 39.04 28.47
N VAL A 40 10.44 38.75 28.19
CA VAL A 40 9.20 39.54 28.35
C VAL A 40 9.13 40.97 27.80
N THR A 41 8.08 41.25 27.02
CA THR A 41 7.17 42.40 27.24
C THR A 41 5.81 42.13 26.57
N THR A 42 4.77 42.14 27.41
CA THR A 42 3.34 42.14 27.08
C THR A 42 2.94 43.45 26.40
N ALA A 43 2.15 43.39 25.32
CA ALA A 43 1.34 44.50 24.83
C ALA A 43 -0.06 44.00 24.44
N ALA A 44 -1.07 44.78 24.83
CA ALA A 44 -2.50 44.47 24.90
C ALA A 44 -3.18 44.25 23.52
N PRO A 45 -4.35 43.57 23.47
CA PRO A 45 -5.12 43.45 22.23
C PRO A 45 -5.88 44.75 21.92
N THR A 46 -5.68 45.28 20.71
CA THR A 46 -6.51 46.36 20.15
C THR A 46 -7.75 45.75 19.50
N THR A 47 -8.92 46.16 19.97
CA THR A 47 -10.23 45.82 19.41
C THR A 47 -10.49 46.65 18.16
N THR A 48 -10.73 46.01 17.01
CA THR A 48 -11.37 46.64 15.85
C THR A 48 -12.56 45.79 15.45
N ALA A 49 -13.74 46.37 15.61
CA ALA A 49 -15.01 45.82 15.15
C ALA A 49 -15.13 45.99 13.63
N ALA A 50 -15.54 44.92 12.94
CA ALA A 50 -16.03 44.94 11.57
C ALA A 50 -17.29 44.06 11.48
N GLU A 51 -18.22 44.51 10.65
CA GLU A 51 -19.62 44.11 10.44
C GLU A 51 -19.90 42.62 10.16
N PRO A 52 -21.16 42.16 10.32
CA PRO A 52 -21.53 40.76 10.24
C PRO A 52 -21.58 40.29 8.78
N VAL A 53 -20.76 39.28 8.47
CA VAL A 53 -20.92 38.50 7.24
C VAL A 53 -21.83 37.31 7.57
N GLU A 54 -22.95 37.20 6.86
CA GLU A 54 -23.87 36.07 6.96
C GLU A 54 -23.11 34.76 6.74
N THR A 55 -23.06 33.94 7.78
CA THR A 55 -22.46 32.60 7.73
C THR A 55 -23.55 31.61 7.35
N THR A 56 -23.58 31.22 6.07
CA THR A 56 -24.23 29.98 5.66
C THR A 56 -23.50 28.81 6.32
N THR A 57 -24.12 28.24 7.36
CA THR A 57 -23.66 27.00 7.98
C THR A 57 -24.00 25.86 7.03
N THR A 58 -23.06 25.49 6.17
CA THR A 58 -23.07 24.19 5.49
C THR A 58 -22.66 23.15 6.53
N ALA A 59 -23.58 22.25 6.86
CA ALA A 59 -23.28 21.11 7.72
C ALA A 59 -22.14 20.29 7.11
N ALA A 60 -21.04 20.14 7.83
CA ALA A 60 -20.00 19.18 7.49
C ALA A 60 -20.61 17.77 7.51
N PRO A 61 -20.30 16.90 6.54
CA PRO A 61 -20.67 15.50 6.65
C PRO A 61 -19.95 14.91 7.87
N THR A 62 -20.72 14.43 8.85
CA THR A 62 -20.22 13.56 9.90
C THR A 62 -19.82 12.24 9.26
N THR A 63 -18.54 12.07 8.99
CA THR A 63 -17.95 10.76 8.70
C THR A 63 -17.99 9.96 10.00
N THR A 64 -18.95 9.05 10.11
CA THR A 64 -18.93 8.00 11.14
C THR A 64 -17.69 7.15 10.88
N ALA A 65 -16.64 7.35 11.68
CA ALA A 65 -15.53 6.42 11.74
C ALA A 65 -16.09 5.09 12.27
N ALA A 66 -16.29 4.12 11.37
CA ALA A 66 -16.52 2.75 11.76
C ALA A 66 -15.25 2.27 12.49
N GLU A 67 -15.41 1.79 13.73
CA GLU A 67 -14.33 1.12 14.44
C GLU A 67 -13.85 -0.07 13.58
N PRO A 68 -12.53 -0.24 13.36
CA PRO A 68 -12.02 -1.40 12.66
C PRO A 68 -12.36 -2.64 13.47
N VAL A 69 -13.16 -3.53 12.90
CA VAL A 69 -13.36 -4.88 13.43
C VAL A 69 -12.13 -5.68 13.03
N GLU A 70 -11.20 -5.88 13.96
CA GLU A 70 -10.12 -6.87 13.84
C GLU A 70 -10.75 -8.26 14.04
N ASP A 71 -11.26 -8.86 12.96
CA ASP A 71 -11.75 -10.24 12.96
C ASP A 71 -10.67 -11.14 12.35
N VAL A 72 -9.89 -11.79 13.22
CA VAL A 72 -8.84 -12.74 12.84
C VAL A 72 -9.50 -14.02 12.35
N GLN A 73 -9.79 -14.08 11.05
CA GLN A 73 -10.12 -15.33 10.37
C GLN A 73 -8.89 -15.89 9.68
N THR A 74 -8.44 -17.05 10.14
CA THR A 74 -7.52 -17.94 9.43
C THR A 74 -8.35 -18.98 8.68
N SER A 75 -8.51 -18.82 7.37
CA SER A 75 -9.22 -19.76 6.51
C SER A 75 -8.23 -20.53 5.66
N PRO A 76 -8.27 -21.89 5.69
CA PRO A 76 -7.55 -22.71 4.72
C PRO A 76 -8.45 -23.18 3.54
N LEU A 77 -8.38 -22.52 2.40
CA LEU A 77 -8.64 -22.96 1.02
C LEU A 77 -7.92 -24.28 0.66
N GLU A 78 -8.71 -25.31 0.39
CA GLU A 78 -8.20 -26.61 -0.07
C GLU A 78 -7.61 -26.58 -1.50
N SER A 79 -6.45 -25.95 -1.76
CA SER A 79 -5.56 -26.27 -2.89
C SER A 79 -4.28 -25.42 -2.90
N GLY A 80 -3.13 -25.97 -2.46
CA GLY A 80 -1.80 -25.38 -2.71
C GLY A 80 -1.59 -24.00 -2.08
N GLU A 81 -2.19 -23.83 -0.92
CA GLU A 81 -2.75 -22.57 -0.47
C GLU A 81 -1.77 -21.62 0.20
N ILE A 82 -1.82 -20.35 -0.19
CA ILE A 82 -1.28 -19.27 0.62
C ILE A 82 -2.18 -19.12 1.84
N GLU A 83 -1.70 -19.52 3.02
CA GLU A 83 -2.37 -19.20 4.28
C GLU A 83 -2.53 -17.68 4.38
N PHE A 84 -3.74 -17.20 4.69
CA PHE A 84 -4.01 -15.78 4.85
C PHE A 84 -4.80 -15.52 6.13
N GLN A 85 -4.65 -14.29 6.60
CA GLN A 85 -5.38 -13.74 7.73
C GLN A 85 -6.16 -12.51 7.27
N ARG A 86 -7.46 -12.48 7.55
CA ARG A 86 -8.21 -11.22 7.46
C ARG A 86 -7.77 -10.32 8.61
N VAL A 87 -7.18 -9.17 8.28
CA VAL A 87 -6.66 -8.21 9.28
C VAL A 87 -7.59 -7.03 9.48
N ARG A 88 -8.37 -6.67 8.46
CA ARG A 88 -9.36 -5.61 8.55
C ARG A 88 -10.49 -5.81 7.55
N GLN A 89 -11.70 -5.47 7.98
CA GLN A 89 -12.88 -5.40 7.12
C GLN A 89 -13.65 -4.11 7.38
N VAL A 90 -14.02 -3.42 6.31
CA VAL A 90 -14.80 -2.19 6.36
C VAL A 90 -16.02 -2.35 5.45
N PRO A 91 -17.25 -2.35 6.00
CA PRO A 91 -18.45 -2.36 5.17
C PRO A 91 -18.59 -1.01 4.43
N THR A 92 -18.83 -1.07 3.13
CA THR A 92 -19.08 0.08 2.27
C THR A 92 -20.50 0.04 1.71
N ARG A 93 -20.85 1.02 0.87
CA ARG A 93 -22.15 1.04 0.18
C ARG A 93 -22.27 -0.10 -0.84
N ASP A 94 -21.16 -0.47 -1.49
CA ASP A 94 -21.15 -1.35 -2.66
C ASP A 94 -20.67 -2.78 -2.32
N GLY A 95 -20.28 -3.01 -1.06
CA GLY A 95 -19.85 -4.30 -0.51
C GLY A 95 -18.77 -4.12 0.56
N ASN A 96 -17.98 -5.14 0.86
CA ASN A 96 -16.91 -5.08 1.82
C ASN A 96 -15.57 -4.70 1.18
N LEU A 97 -14.86 -3.77 1.83
CA LEU A 97 -13.43 -3.56 1.66
C LEU A 97 -12.69 -4.45 2.66
N VAL A 98 -11.83 -5.34 2.17
CA VAL A 98 -11.13 -6.34 2.98
C VAL A 98 -9.62 -6.22 2.80
N PHE A 99 -8.90 -6.33 3.90
CA PHE A 99 -7.44 -6.39 3.94
C PHE A 99 -7.02 -7.78 4.41
N LEU A 100 -6.18 -8.45 3.62
CA LEU A 100 -5.58 -9.74 3.94
C LEU A 100 -4.09 -9.57 4.16
N GLU A 101 -3.60 -10.19 5.23
CA GLU A 101 -2.19 -10.41 5.45
C GLU A 101 -1.85 -11.86 5.14
N ILE A 102 -0.80 -12.06 4.35
CA ILE A 102 -0.20 -13.37 4.08
C ILE A 102 1.21 -13.41 4.68
N PRO A 103 1.78 -14.59 4.96
CA PRO A 103 3.19 -14.67 5.34
C PRO A 103 4.10 -14.00 4.29
N ALA A 104 5.29 -13.54 4.69
CA ALA A 104 6.30 -13.16 3.69
C ALA A 104 6.80 -14.39 2.93
N GLY A 105 6.93 -14.30 1.61
CA GLY A 105 7.30 -15.43 0.77
C GLY A 105 7.63 -15.08 -0.68
N ASP A 106 8.14 -16.07 -1.41
CA ASP A 106 8.45 -15.96 -2.83
C ASP A 106 7.21 -16.30 -3.67
N TYR A 107 6.32 -15.32 -3.81
CA TYR A 107 5.07 -15.49 -4.57
C TYR A 107 5.26 -15.30 -6.07
N THR A 108 4.54 -16.10 -6.86
CA THR A 108 4.35 -15.85 -8.29
C THR A 108 3.06 -15.08 -8.54
N ASP A 109 2.94 -14.56 -9.77
CA ASP A 109 1.70 -13.95 -10.25
C ASP A 109 0.52 -14.92 -10.20
N ILE A 110 0.77 -16.21 -10.50
CA ILE A 110 -0.24 -17.27 -10.46
C ILE A 110 -0.70 -17.54 -9.02
N ASP A 111 0.23 -17.54 -8.06
CA ASP A 111 -0.12 -17.80 -6.65
C ASP A 111 -1.04 -16.71 -6.10
N LEU A 112 -0.70 -15.44 -6.35
CA LEU A 112 -1.52 -14.29 -5.94
C LEU A 112 -2.87 -14.24 -6.66
N GLN A 113 -2.92 -14.62 -7.94
CA GLN A 113 -4.17 -14.73 -8.68
C GLN A 113 -5.09 -15.79 -8.11
N ASN A 114 -4.56 -16.99 -7.84
CA ASN A 114 -5.33 -18.08 -7.28
C ASN A 114 -5.89 -17.70 -5.91
N LEU A 115 -5.08 -17.02 -5.07
CA LEU A 115 -5.54 -16.49 -3.79
C LEU A 115 -6.73 -15.52 -3.98
N VAL A 116 -6.58 -14.49 -4.80
CA VAL A 116 -7.66 -13.50 -5.01
C VAL A 116 -8.91 -14.15 -5.59
N LEU A 117 -8.77 -15.06 -6.56
CA LEU A 117 -9.90 -15.78 -7.17
C LEU A 117 -10.63 -16.63 -6.15
N SER A 118 -9.90 -17.38 -5.32
CA SER A 118 -10.51 -18.24 -4.32
C SER A 118 -11.29 -17.43 -3.26
N VAL A 119 -10.75 -16.29 -2.83
CA VAL A 119 -11.42 -15.35 -1.93
C VAL A 119 -12.66 -14.73 -2.59
N TYR A 120 -12.55 -14.34 -3.86
CA TYR A 120 -13.66 -13.80 -4.64
C TYR A 120 -14.80 -14.81 -4.85
N GLU A 121 -14.47 -16.08 -5.06
CA GLU A 121 -15.46 -17.16 -5.22
C GLU A 121 -16.11 -17.56 -3.88
N GLU A 122 -15.41 -17.39 -2.76
CA GLU A 122 -15.93 -17.72 -1.43
C GLU A 122 -16.78 -16.59 -0.82
N TRP A 123 -16.44 -15.32 -1.07
CA TRP A 123 -17.04 -14.18 -0.38
C TRP A 123 -17.96 -13.35 -1.30
N ASP A 124 -19.26 -13.63 -1.20
CA ASP A 124 -20.33 -13.04 -2.03
C ASP A 124 -20.47 -11.51 -1.96
N ASP A 125 -19.94 -10.87 -0.90
CA ASP A 125 -20.07 -9.42 -0.67
C ASP A 125 -18.74 -8.66 -0.80
N LEU A 126 -17.72 -9.28 -1.41
CA LEU A 126 -16.43 -8.64 -1.65
C LEU A 126 -16.53 -7.56 -2.74
N TYR A 127 -16.22 -6.32 -2.36
CA TYR A 127 -16.14 -5.18 -3.30
C TYR A 127 -14.69 -4.78 -3.57
N GLU A 128 -13.85 -4.76 -2.54
CA GLU A 128 -12.43 -4.41 -2.68
C GLU A 128 -11.59 -5.30 -1.78
N LEU A 129 -10.45 -5.75 -2.29
CA LEU A 129 -9.50 -6.60 -1.57
C LEU A 129 -8.10 -6.01 -1.69
N HIS A 130 -7.37 -5.94 -0.59
CA HIS A 130 -5.94 -5.64 -0.58
C HIS A 130 -5.20 -6.79 0.09
N VAL A 131 -4.17 -7.30 -0.59
CA VAL A 131 -3.31 -8.36 -0.05
C VAL A 131 -1.92 -7.79 0.21
N VAL A 132 -1.45 -7.97 1.44
CA VAL A 132 -0.14 -7.53 1.93
C VAL A 132 0.58 -8.70 2.59
N ASP A 133 1.92 -8.67 2.63
CA ASP A 133 2.71 -9.63 3.42
C ASP A 133 3.24 -9.06 4.74
N ASN A 134 2.80 -7.85 5.08
CA ASN A 134 3.13 -7.17 6.33
C ASN A 134 1.94 -6.33 6.80
N GLY A 135 1.39 -6.64 7.97
CA GLY A 135 0.26 -5.94 8.57
C GLY A 135 0.46 -4.43 8.76
N ASP A 136 1.69 -3.94 8.94
CA ASP A 136 1.99 -2.49 9.08
C ASP A 136 1.53 -1.68 7.85
N VAL A 137 1.44 -2.34 6.69
CA VAL A 137 1.00 -1.73 5.43
C VAL A 137 -0.48 -1.34 5.47
N VAL A 138 -1.30 -2.05 6.25
CA VAL A 138 -2.76 -1.80 6.31
C VAL A 138 -3.05 -0.39 6.82
N ASP A 139 -2.33 0.05 7.85
CA ASP A 139 -2.47 1.40 8.41
C ASP A 139 -2.00 2.49 7.45
N VAL A 140 -1.10 2.15 6.52
CA VAL A 140 -0.67 3.06 5.46
C VAL A 140 -1.70 3.13 4.33
N LEU A 141 -2.29 2.00 3.95
CA LEU A 141 -3.28 1.92 2.87
C LEU A 141 -4.53 2.75 3.18
N VAL A 142 -4.94 2.83 4.44
CA VAL A 142 -6.11 3.62 4.84
C VAL A 142 -5.86 5.13 4.90
N LYS A 143 -4.60 5.58 4.81
CA LYS A 143 -4.26 7.02 4.70
C LYS A 143 -4.47 7.51 3.28
N ALA A 144 -4.83 8.79 3.14
CA ALA A 144 -4.83 9.45 1.84
C ALA A 144 -3.42 9.44 1.23
N GLU A 145 -3.31 9.28 -0.09
CA GLU A 145 -2.02 9.12 -0.76
C GLU A 145 -1.10 10.34 -0.56
N GLU A 146 -1.66 11.55 -0.53
CA GLU A 146 -0.91 12.78 -0.26
C GLU A 146 -0.38 12.90 1.17
N GLU A 147 -0.96 12.17 2.13
CA GLU A 147 -0.56 12.19 3.55
C GLU A 147 0.56 11.18 3.86
N ARG A 148 0.85 10.27 2.92
CA ARG A 148 1.88 9.23 3.11
C ARG A 148 3.28 9.80 2.97
N THR A 149 4.09 9.54 3.98
CA THR A 149 5.52 9.84 4.01
C THR A 149 6.30 9.01 2.97
N PRO A 150 7.52 9.42 2.60
CA PRO A 150 8.38 8.63 1.71
C PRO A 150 8.63 7.21 2.22
N GLU A 151 8.84 7.05 3.53
CA GLU A 151 9.10 5.76 4.17
C GLU A 151 7.89 4.82 4.09
N GLU A 152 6.69 5.37 4.24
CA GLU A 152 5.43 4.64 4.09
C GLU A 152 5.17 4.22 2.64
N LYS A 153 5.56 5.04 1.67
CA LYS A 153 5.49 4.68 0.25
C LYS A 153 6.46 3.54 -0.07
N GLU A 154 7.67 3.58 0.47
CA GLU A 154 8.62 2.47 0.34
C GLU A 154 8.09 1.19 1.00
N LEU A 155 7.36 1.30 2.11
CA LEU A 155 6.70 0.16 2.74
C LEU A 155 5.66 -0.47 1.81
N LEU A 156 4.81 0.34 1.18
CA LEU A 156 3.84 -0.11 0.17
C LEU A 156 4.53 -0.77 -1.03
N ASP A 157 5.60 -0.16 -1.54
CA ASP A 157 6.32 -0.66 -2.71
C ASP A 157 6.94 -2.05 -2.48
N ARG A 158 7.23 -2.41 -1.23
CA ARG A 158 7.79 -3.72 -0.87
C ARG A 158 6.77 -4.77 -0.49
N HIS A 159 5.67 -4.36 0.15
CA HIS A 159 4.80 -5.27 0.90
C HIS A 159 3.35 -5.29 0.45
N TYR A 160 2.98 -4.43 -0.51
CA TYR A 160 1.66 -4.44 -1.12
C TYR A 160 1.69 -5.24 -2.43
N LEU A 161 0.96 -6.35 -2.48
CA LEU A 161 1.19 -7.39 -3.49
C LEU A 161 0.17 -7.37 -4.63
N VAL A 162 -1.11 -7.38 -4.27
CA VAL A 162 -2.22 -7.43 -5.24
C VAL A 162 -3.48 -6.81 -4.64
N SER A 163 -4.33 -6.29 -5.50
CA SER A 163 -5.64 -5.75 -5.14
C SER A 163 -6.72 -6.16 -6.10
N LEU A 164 -7.91 -6.42 -5.58
CA LEU A 164 -9.16 -6.47 -6.34
C LEU A 164 -9.88 -5.15 -6.15
N LEU A 165 -10.21 -4.46 -7.24
CA LEU A 165 -10.90 -3.18 -7.24
C LEU A 165 -12.28 -3.34 -7.89
N GLU A 166 -13.27 -2.61 -7.36
CA GLU A 166 -14.62 -2.52 -7.94
C GLU A 166 -15.25 -3.90 -8.22
N GLY A 167 -14.97 -4.88 -7.35
CA GLY A 167 -15.49 -6.23 -7.38
C GLY A 167 -15.03 -7.09 -8.56
N SER A 168 -14.11 -6.64 -9.42
CA SER A 168 -13.75 -7.41 -10.62
C SER A 168 -12.38 -7.12 -11.21
N VAL A 169 -11.74 -6.01 -10.88
CA VAL A 169 -10.48 -5.60 -11.50
C VAL A 169 -9.31 -6.02 -10.61
N LEU A 170 -8.59 -7.08 -11.02
CA LEU A 170 -7.36 -7.48 -10.36
C LEU A 170 -6.21 -6.60 -10.86
N ARG A 171 -5.48 -5.99 -9.93
CA ARG A 171 -4.27 -5.20 -10.18
C ARG A 171 -3.13 -5.67 -9.28
N PHE A 172 -1.98 -5.95 -9.89
CA PHE A 172 -0.74 -6.20 -9.16
C PHE A 172 -0.13 -4.90 -8.63
N GLN A 173 0.53 -4.99 -7.49
CA GLN A 173 1.01 -3.86 -6.70
C GLN A 173 2.48 -4.07 -6.29
N GLY A 174 3.13 -3.01 -5.82
CA GLY A 174 4.48 -3.06 -5.24
C GLY A 174 5.47 -3.88 -6.09
N PRO A 175 6.01 -5.01 -5.59
CA PRO A 175 6.98 -5.83 -6.33
C PRO A 175 6.42 -6.40 -7.65
N PHE A 176 5.11 -6.51 -7.77
CA PHE A 176 4.40 -7.09 -8.91
C PHE A 176 3.77 -6.03 -9.83
N ALA A 177 3.91 -4.73 -9.52
CA ALA A 177 3.23 -3.64 -10.24
C ALA A 177 3.53 -3.55 -11.76
N ASN A 178 4.60 -4.20 -12.23
CA ASN A 178 4.95 -4.27 -13.65
C ASN A 178 4.13 -5.31 -14.44
N LEU A 179 3.34 -6.15 -13.75
CA LEU A 179 2.49 -7.15 -14.36
C LEU A 179 1.15 -6.55 -14.81
N GLU A 180 0.59 -7.10 -15.88
CA GLU A 180 -0.73 -6.69 -16.34
C GLU A 180 -1.82 -7.20 -15.40
N GLY A 181 -2.75 -6.31 -15.03
CA GLY A 181 -3.98 -6.69 -14.36
C GLY A 181 -5.01 -7.28 -15.33
N PHE A 182 -6.10 -7.82 -14.80
CA PHE A 182 -7.18 -8.38 -15.61
C PHE A 182 -8.53 -8.26 -14.91
N ILE A 183 -9.60 -8.58 -15.65
CA ILE A 183 -10.98 -8.54 -15.17
C ILE A 183 -11.42 -9.97 -14.87
N ILE A 184 -11.91 -10.20 -13.66
CA ILE A 184 -12.48 -11.48 -13.22
C ILE A 184 -13.92 -11.59 -13.72
N GLY A 185 -14.31 -12.77 -14.24
CA GLY A 185 -15.69 -13.06 -14.64
C GLY A 185 -16.14 -12.54 -16.01
N SER A 186 -15.19 -12.13 -16.87
CA SER A 186 -15.47 -11.67 -18.26
C SER A 186 -15.71 -12.81 -19.25
#